data_AF-A0A2J6W561-F1
#
_entry.id   AF-A0A2J6W561-F1
#
_cell.length_a   1.000
_cell.length_b   1.000
_cell.length_c   1.000
_cell.angle_alpha   90.00
_cell.angle_beta   90.00
_cell.angle_gamma   90.00
#
_symmetry.space_group_name_H-M   'P 1'
#
loop_
_entity.id
_entity.type
_entity.pdbx_description
1 polymer ?
#
loop_
_entity_poly.entity_id
_entity_poly.type
_entity_poly.pdbx_seq_one_letter_code
_entity_poly.pdbx_strand_id
1 'polypeptide(L)'
;MSNCDFKNSKELLDQSASKLAQLLQEQINLINNGHILFNMLLSVEEKQKEEAMENLKDIIDKLKEIRLLIRKETEFYQKMIVFCNEIKNMDIETLIGYYIQAGSKKEEDFLKSLSGIIDVKDDLVDIKSIILKLKGDKNLIFNK
;
A
#
# COMPACT_ATOMS: atom_id res chain seq x y z
N MET A 1 5.66 33.55 -5.94
CA MET A 1 7.04 33.08 -6.15
C MET A 1 7.17 31.74 -5.43
N SER A 2 7.47 30.67 -6.18
CA SER A 2 7.73 29.35 -5.60
C SER A 2 9.11 29.40 -4.94
N ASN A 3 9.16 29.15 -3.62
CA ASN A 3 10.39 29.06 -2.81
C ASN A 3 10.91 27.62 -2.78
N CYS A 4 10.71 26.85 -3.85
CA CYS A 4 11.15 25.48 -3.88
C CYS A 4 12.64 25.42 -4.21
N ASP A 5 13.46 25.03 -3.23
CA ASP A 5 14.85 24.62 -3.49
C ASP A 5 14.81 23.30 -4.27
N PHE A 6 15.09 23.40 -5.56
CA PHE A 6 14.98 22.28 -6.50
C PHE A 6 15.88 21.09 -6.11
N LYS A 7 17.06 21.36 -5.56
CA LYS A 7 18.00 20.30 -5.17
C LYS A 7 17.46 19.52 -3.98
N ASN A 8 17.05 20.21 -2.92
CA ASN A 8 16.46 19.57 -1.73
C ASN A 8 15.16 18.83 -2.07
N SER A 9 14.37 19.38 -2.99
CA SER A 9 13.11 18.78 -3.40
C SER A 9 13.31 17.49 -4.16
N LYS A 10 14.32 17.42 -5.04
CA LYS A 10 14.68 16.18 -5.73
C LYS A 10 15.13 15.09 -4.74
N GLU A 11 15.99 15.43 -3.80
CA GLU A 11 16.45 14.47 -2.77
C GLU A 11 15.29 13.92 -1.92
N LEU A 12 14.32 14.78 -1.55
CA LEU A 12 13.12 14.35 -0.84
C LEU A 12 12.22 13.42 -1.68
N LEU A 13 12.10 13.69 -2.98
CA LEU A 13 11.35 12.82 -3.90
C LEU A 13 12.05 11.47 -4.08
N ASP A 14 13.37 11.44 -4.20
CA ASP A 14 14.12 10.18 -4.32
C ASP A 14 14.03 9.34 -3.03
N GLN A 15 14.00 9.98 -1.86
CA GLN A 15 13.73 9.32 -0.58
C GLN A 15 12.30 8.77 -0.51
N SER A 16 11.30 9.54 -0.95
CA SER A 16 9.90 9.11 -0.98
C SER A 16 9.69 7.94 -1.96
N ALA A 17 10.33 7.97 -3.14
CA ALA A 17 10.34 6.86 -4.09
C ALA A 17 10.92 5.59 -3.46
N SER A 18 12.08 5.70 -2.78
CA SER A 18 12.73 4.57 -2.09
C SER A 18 11.82 3.98 -1.01
N LYS A 19 11.14 4.85 -0.24
CA LYS A 19 10.21 4.44 0.81
C LYS A 19 8.97 3.76 0.25
N LEU A 20 8.37 4.30 -0.82
CA LEU A 20 7.25 3.66 -1.51
C LEU A 20 7.63 2.27 -2.05
N ALA A 21 8.82 2.13 -2.65
CA ALA A 21 9.29 0.84 -3.12
C ALA A 21 9.44 -0.18 -1.98
N GLN A 22 10.00 0.24 -0.84
CA GLN A 22 10.11 -0.61 0.35
C GLN A 22 8.74 -1.04 0.88
N LEU A 23 7.80 -0.10 1.02
CA LEU A 23 6.45 -0.38 1.49
C LEU A 23 5.71 -1.38 0.58
N LEU A 24 5.84 -1.23 -0.74
CA LEU A 24 5.23 -2.15 -1.69
C LEU A 24 5.86 -3.53 -1.66
N GLN A 25 7.18 -3.62 -1.48
CA GLN A 25 7.85 -4.90 -1.31
C GLN A 25 7.43 -5.59 -0.01
N GLU A 26 7.32 -4.84 1.09
CA GLU A 26 6.85 -5.35 2.38
C GLU A 26 5.40 -5.84 2.29
N GLN A 27 4.52 -5.08 1.63
CA GLN A 27 3.14 -5.48 1.36
C GLN A 27 3.09 -6.86 0.68
N ILE A 28 3.87 -7.05 -0.39
CA ILE A 28 3.92 -8.31 -1.14
C ILE A 28 4.41 -9.45 -0.26
N ASN A 29 5.46 -9.21 0.53
CA ASN A 29 6.01 -10.23 1.44
C ASN A 29 4.98 -10.64 2.51
N LEU A 30 4.26 -9.68 3.09
CA LEU A 30 3.20 -9.95 4.07
C LEU A 30 2.05 -10.75 3.45
N ILE A 31 1.60 -10.40 2.24
CA ILE A 31 0.56 -11.16 1.54
C ILE A 31 1.01 -12.60 1.28
N ASN A 32 2.23 -12.80 0.80
CA ASN A 32 2.76 -14.14 0.54
C ASN A 32 2.87 -14.97 1.82
N ASN A 33 3.41 -14.37 2.89
CA ASN A 33 3.50 -15.02 4.20
C ASN A 33 2.11 -15.33 4.77
N GLY A 34 1.14 -14.43 4.60
CA GLY A 34 -0.24 -14.62 5.01
C GLY A 34 -0.91 -15.78 4.27
N HIS A 35 -0.69 -15.93 2.97
CA HIS A 35 -1.18 -17.08 2.22
C HIS A 35 -0.57 -18.41 2.72
N ILE A 36 0.73 -18.41 3.02
CA ILE A 36 1.39 -19.59 3.60
C ILE A 36 0.75 -19.95 4.96
N LEU A 37 0.57 -18.96 5.83
CA LEU A 37 -0.03 -19.16 7.14
C LEU A 37 -1.48 -19.63 7.06
N PHE A 38 -2.27 -19.05 6.15
CA PHE A 38 -3.66 -19.43 5.94
C PHE A 38 -3.77 -20.88 5.46
N ASN A 39 -2.91 -21.31 4.53
CA ASN A 39 -2.88 -22.70 4.08
C ASN A 39 -2.48 -23.67 5.21
N MET A 40 -1.54 -23.27 6.07
CA MET A 40 -1.18 -24.04 7.26
C MET A 40 -2.36 -24.15 8.23
N LEU A 41 -3.07 -23.05 8.48
CA LEU A 41 -4.24 -23.02 9.37
C LEU A 41 -5.32 -24.04 8.97
N LEU A 42 -5.52 -24.24 7.67
CA LEU A 42 -6.47 -25.24 7.15
C LEU A 42 -6.06 -26.69 7.44
N SER A 43 -4.81 -26.94 7.82
CA SER A 43 -4.20 -28.27 7.94
C SER A 43 -3.79 -28.66 9.37
N VAL A 44 -3.85 -27.72 10.33
CA VAL A 44 -3.35 -27.94 11.71
C VAL A 44 -4.45 -28.31 12.71
N GLU A 45 -4.03 -28.89 13.84
CA GLU A 45 -4.88 -29.18 15.00
C GLU A 45 -5.39 -27.90 15.68
N GLU A 46 -6.52 -27.98 16.39
CA GLU A 46 -7.25 -26.82 16.94
C GLU A 46 -6.38 -25.88 17.79
N LYS A 47 -5.44 -26.43 18.58
CA LYS A 47 -4.52 -25.64 19.40
C LYS A 47 -3.56 -24.74 18.60
N GLN A 48 -3.19 -25.14 17.39
CA GLN A 48 -2.31 -24.37 16.51
C GLN A 48 -3.09 -23.39 15.64
N LYS A 49 -4.41 -23.55 15.53
CA LYS A 49 -5.28 -22.63 14.79
C LYS A 49 -5.36 -21.27 15.47
N GLU A 50 -5.44 -21.24 16.80
CA GLU A 50 -5.54 -19.97 17.55
C GLU A 50 -4.31 -19.09 17.31
N GLU A 51 -3.10 -19.64 17.48
CA GLU A 51 -1.83 -18.95 17.20
C GLU A 51 -1.73 -18.52 15.72
N ALA A 52 -2.13 -19.38 14.77
CA ALA A 52 -2.15 -19.02 13.36
C ALA A 52 -3.16 -17.89 13.05
N MET A 53 -4.31 -17.87 13.73
CA MET A 53 -5.30 -16.79 13.60
C MET A 53 -4.78 -15.46 14.13
N GLU A 54 -4.10 -15.46 15.28
CA GLU A 54 -3.47 -14.25 15.83
C GLU A 54 -2.41 -13.70 14.87
N ASN A 55 -1.52 -14.55 14.38
CA ASN A 55 -0.52 -14.15 13.39
C ASN A 55 -1.13 -13.61 12.08
N LEU A 56 -2.26 -14.16 11.63
CA LEU A 56 -2.99 -13.62 10.47
C LEU A 56 -3.57 -12.23 10.74
N LYS A 57 -4.10 -11.98 11.95
CA LYS A 57 -4.58 -10.64 12.35
C LYS A 57 -3.42 -9.64 12.38
N ASP A 58 -2.27 -10.02 12.91
CA ASP A 58 -1.07 -9.18 12.91
C ASP A 58 -0.62 -8.82 11.49
N ILE A 59 -0.72 -9.76 10.54
CA ILE A 59 -0.45 -9.49 9.13
C ILE A 59 -1.44 -8.46 8.56
N ILE A 60 -2.73 -8.60 8.86
CA ILE A 60 -3.77 -7.65 8.42
C ILE A 60 -3.51 -6.24 8.99
N ASP A 61 -3.17 -6.14 10.28
CA ASP A 61 -2.87 -4.86 10.93
C ASP A 61 -1.63 -4.19 10.31
N LYS A 62 -0.59 -4.96 9.99
CA LYS A 62 0.59 -4.43 9.28
C LYS A 62 0.27 -3.98 7.86
N LEU A 63 -0.56 -4.74 7.14
CA LEU A 63 -1.03 -4.31 5.82
C LEU A 63 -1.80 -2.98 5.91
N LYS A 64 -2.63 -2.81 6.94
CA LYS A 64 -3.33 -1.55 7.21
C LYS A 64 -2.39 -0.38 7.50
N GLU A 65 -1.33 -0.61 8.27
CA GLU A 65 -0.29 0.40 8.48
C GLU A 65 0.40 0.78 7.16
N ILE A 66 0.78 -0.20 6.34
CA ILE A 66 1.40 0.04 5.03
C ILE A 66 0.48 0.87 4.13
N ARG A 67 -0.82 0.56 4.06
CA ARG A 67 -1.80 1.36 3.29
C ARG A 67 -1.81 2.82 3.73
N LEU A 68 -1.81 3.06 5.04
CA LEU A 68 -1.77 4.40 5.60
C LEU A 68 -0.46 5.13 5.27
N LEU A 69 0.67 4.44 5.26
CA LEU A 69 1.97 5.01 4.87
C LEU A 69 2.03 5.33 3.38
N ILE A 70 1.57 4.43 2.50
CA ILE A 70 1.48 4.67 1.05
C ILE A 70 0.63 5.92 0.77
N ARG A 71 -0.51 6.06 1.47
CA ARG A 71 -1.37 7.24 1.37
C ARG A 71 -0.63 8.51 1.79
N LYS A 72 0.10 8.49 2.91
CA LYS A 72 0.87 9.65 3.39
C LYS A 72 1.97 10.07 2.40
N GLU A 73 2.72 9.11 1.87
CA GLU A 73 3.76 9.38 0.86
C GLU A 73 3.17 9.94 -0.44
N THR A 74 2.01 9.44 -0.85
CA THR A 74 1.32 9.98 -2.03
C THR A 74 0.81 11.41 -1.78
N GLU A 75 0.21 11.67 -0.62
CA GLU A 75 -0.22 13.03 -0.25
C GLU A 75 0.97 14.01 -0.12
N PHE A 76 2.13 13.53 0.33
CA PHE A 76 3.37 14.31 0.32
C PHE A 76 3.81 14.64 -1.11
N TYR A 77 3.87 13.65 -1.99
CA TYR A 77 4.22 13.84 -3.40
C TYR A 77 3.29 14.85 -4.09
N GLN A 78 1.98 14.74 -3.88
CA GLN A 78 0.99 15.66 -4.43
C GLN A 78 1.21 17.11 -3.96
N LYS A 79 1.50 17.31 -2.67
CA LYS A 79 1.86 18.64 -2.16
C LYS A 79 3.11 19.17 -2.83
N MET A 80 4.13 18.33 -3.02
CA MET A 80 5.35 18.72 -3.73
C MET A 80 5.07 19.18 -5.17
N ILE A 81 4.24 18.45 -5.93
CA ILE A 81 3.82 18.86 -7.28
C ILE A 81 3.22 20.29 -7.25
N VAL A 82 2.30 20.55 -6.31
CA VAL A 82 1.60 21.84 -6.23
C VAL A 82 2.53 22.98 -5.79
N PHE A 83 3.38 22.76 -4.78
CA PHE A 83 4.25 23.82 -4.23
C PHE A 83 5.49 24.11 -5.08
N CYS A 84 5.99 23.12 -5.82
CA CYS A 84 7.26 23.19 -6.55
C CYS A 84 7.10 23.32 -8.07
N ASN A 85 6.05 24.01 -8.53
CA ASN A 85 5.79 24.27 -9.96
C ASN A 85 5.75 22.98 -10.81
N GLU A 86 4.95 22.00 -10.40
CA GLU A 86 4.75 20.74 -11.13
C GLU A 86 6.00 19.85 -11.22
N ILE A 87 6.85 19.84 -10.19
CA ILE A 87 7.95 18.86 -10.13
C ILE A 87 7.38 17.44 -10.13
N LYS A 88 7.76 16.63 -11.12
CA LYS A 88 7.34 15.24 -11.25
C LYS A 88 8.49 14.28 -11.03
N ASN A 89 8.17 13.15 -10.41
CA ASN A 89 9.08 12.03 -10.25
C ASN A 89 8.41 10.76 -10.82
N MET A 90 8.94 10.26 -11.92
CA MET A 90 8.38 9.12 -12.65
C MET A 90 8.44 7.82 -11.85
N ASP A 91 9.42 7.65 -10.96
CA ASP A 91 9.52 6.45 -10.13
C ASP A 91 8.36 6.41 -9.13
N ILE A 92 8.07 7.53 -8.47
CA ILE A 92 6.91 7.66 -7.59
C ILE A 92 5.60 7.38 -8.34
N GLU A 93 5.39 8.01 -9.51
CA GLU A 93 4.17 7.80 -10.30
C GLU A 93 4.02 6.34 -10.74
N THR A 94 5.13 5.68 -11.10
CA THR A 94 5.15 4.26 -11.46
C THR A 94 4.80 3.38 -10.26
N LEU A 95 5.36 3.65 -9.08
CA LEU A 95 5.09 2.89 -7.86
C LEU A 95 3.63 3.05 -7.40
N ILE A 96 3.09 4.27 -7.45
CA ILE A 96 1.66 4.53 -7.17
C ILE A 96 0.79 3.81 -8.21
N GLY A 97 1.14 3.90 -9.49
CA GLY A 97 0.45 3.19 -10.58
C GLY A 97 0.42 1.68 -10.35
N TYR A 98 1.56 1.09 -9.99
CA TYR A 98 1.68 -0.32 -9.61
C TYR A 98 0.75 -0.68 -8.46
N TYR A 99 0.73 0.11 -7.38
CA TYR A 99 -0.16 -0.13 -6.24
C TYR A 99 -1.64 -0.14 -6.67
N ILE A 100 -2.05 0.86 -7.46
CA ILE A 100 -3.43 0.98 -7.94
C ILE A 100 -3.85 -0.19 -8.84
N GLN A 101 -2.96 -0.66 -9.72
CA GLN A 101 -3.30 -1.66 -10.73
C GLN A 101 -3.13 -3.10 -10.22
N ALA A 102 -2.08 -3.36 -9.45
CA ALA A 102 -1.67 -4.71 -9.07
C ALA A 102 -1.58 -4.91 -7.55
N GLY A 103 -0.91 -4.01 -6.83
CA GLY A 103 -0.66 -4.18 -5.39
C GLY A 103 -1.94 -4.30 -4.57
N SER A 104 -2.84 -3.32 -4.74
CA SER A 104 -4.13 -3.28 -4.04
C SER A 104 -5.07 -4.44 -4.42
N LYS A 105 -5.01 -4.91 -5.68
CA LYS A 105 -5.79 -6.07 -6.13
C LYS A 105 -5.34 -7.36 -5.44
N LYS A 106 -4.02 -7.59 -5.35
CA LYS A 106 -3.46 -8.73 -4.62
C LYS A 106 -3.85 -8.72 -3.15
N GLU A 107 -3.80 -7.55 -2.51
CA GLU A 107 -4.21 -7.38 -1.12
C GLU A 107 -5.71 -7.66 -0.94
N GLU A 108 -6.56 -7.14 -1.83
CA GLU A 108 -8.01 -7.39 -1.80
C GLU A 108 -8.32 -8.89 -1.91
N ASP A 109 -7.65 -9.59 -2.83
CA ASP A 109 -7.85 -11.03 -3.04
C ASP A 109 -7.38 -11.85 -1.84
N PHE A 110 -6.26 -11.48 -1.22
CA PHE A 110 -5.78 -12.06 0.03
C PHE A 110 -6.81 -11.88 1.16
N LEU A 111 -7.26 -10.65 1.43
CA LEU A 111 -8.23 -10.38 2.50
C LEU A 111 -9.54 -11.13 2.26
N LYS A 112 -10.03 -11.17 1.02
CA LYS A 112 -11.21 -11.95 0.65
C LYS A 112 -11.05 -13.43 0.97
N SER A 113 -9.86 -14.01 0.76
CA SER A 113 -9.60 -15.41 1.12
C SER A 113 -9.74 -15.68 2.63
N LEU A 114 -9.50 -14.67 3.47
CA LEU A 114 -9.62 -14.76 4.93
C LEU A 114 -11.04 -14.44 5.46
N SER A 115 -11.91 -13.86 4.63
CA SER A 115 -13.20 -13.30 5.09
C SER A 115 -14.17 -14.30 5.73
N GLY A 116 -13.97 -15.60 5.52
CA GLY A 116 -14.75 -16.65 6.18
C GLY A 116 -14.34 -16.91 7.65
N ILE A 117 -13.19 -16.39 8.08
CA ILE A 117 -12.62 -16.64 9.41
C ILE A 117 -12.22 -15.37 10.16
N ILE A 118 -11.90 -14.28 9.46
CA ILE A 118 -11.53 -12.98 10.04
C ILE A 118 -12.40 -11.91 9.38
N ASP A 119 -12.99 -11.02 10.19
CA ASP A 119 -13.71 -9.86 9.66
C ASP A 119 -12.72 -8.86 9.07
N VAL A 120 -12.80 -8.68 7.75
CA VAL A 120 -11.95 -7.81 6.94
C VAL A 120 -12.76 -6.74 6.20
N LYS A 121 -14.03 -6.57 6.57
CA LYS A 121 -14.96 -5.72 5.80
C LYS A 121 -14.47 -4.27 5.72
N ASP A 122 -13.99 -3.72 6.83
CA ASP A 122 -13.51 -2.36 6.89
C ASP A 122 -12.20 -2.18 6.10
N ASP A 123 -11.32 -3.19 6.09
CA ASP A 123 -10.09 -3.17 5.30
C ASP A 123 -10.38 -3.15 3.79
N LEU A 124 -11.37 -3.93 3.34
CA LEU A 124 -11.80 -3.94 1.94
C LEU A 124 -12.41 -2.59 1.52
N VAL A 125 -13.13 -1.92 2.42
CA VAL A 125 -13.67 -0.57 2.19
C VAL A 125 -12.54 0.45 2.12
N ASP A 126 -11.57 0.37 3.03
CA ASP A 126 -10.41 1.26 3.09
C ASP A 126 -9.56 1.17 1.80
N ILE A 127 -9.25 -0.05 1.33
CA ILE A 127 -8.54 -0.26 0.05
C ILE A 127 -9.26 0.44 -1.10
N LYS A 128 -10.58 0.23 -1.23
CA LYS A 128 -11.37 0.87 -2.29
C LYS A 128 -11.35 2.39 -2.18
N SER A 129 -11.47 2.92 -0.96
CA SER A 129 -11.42 4.36 -0.68
C SER A 129 -10.09 4.97 -1.13
N ILE A 130 -8.96 4.33 -0.78
CA ILE A 130 -7.62 4.76 -1.19
C ILE A 130 -7.50 4.73 -2.71
N ILE A 131 -7.87 3.62 -3.37
CA ILE A 131 -7.80 3.50 -4.83
C ILE A 131 -8.62 4.60 -5.52
N LEU A 132 -9.85 4.84 -5.07
CA LEU A 132 -10.72 5.87 -5.65
C LEU A 132 -10.11 7.26 -5.51
N LYS A 133 -9.54 7.56 -4.34
CA LYS A 133 -8.85 8.83 -4.10
C LYS A 133 -7.64 8.99 -5.02
N LEU A 134 -6.82 7.95 -5.17
CA LEU A 134 -5.62 7.99 -6.01
C LEU A 134 -5.96 8.09 -7.51
N LYS A 135 -6.96 7.34 -7.99
CA LYS A 135 -7.43 7.41 -9.39
C LYS A 135 -8.11 8.73 -9.72
N GLY A 136 -8.74 9.37 -8.74
CA GLY A 136 -9.40 10.66 -8.90
C GLY A 136 -8.45 11.86 -8.89
N ASP A 137 -7.17 11.65 -8.56
CA ASP A 137 -6.19 12.73 -8.51
C ASP A 137 -5.68 13.11 -9.91
N LYS A 138 -5.89 14.36 -10.30
CA LYS A 138 -5.52 14.90 -11.61
C LYS A 138 -4.03 15.19 -11.75
N ASN A 139 -3.29 15.26 -10.64
CA ASN A 139 -1.86 15.53 -10.65
C ASN A 139 -1.04 14.27 -10.91
N LEU A 140 -1.62 13.08 -10.73
CA LEU A 140 -0.99 11.79 -10.99
C LEU A 140 -1.27 11.38 -12.44
N ILE A 141 -0.22 11.23 -13.25
CA ILE A 141 -0.34 10.70 -14.61
C ILE A 141 0.10 9.24 -14.58
N PHE A 142 -0.85 8.33 -14.73
CA PHE A 142 -0.55 6.91 -14.92
C PHE A 142 -0.34 6.68 -16.42
N ASN A 143 0.89 6.36 -16.84
CA ASN A 143 1.11 5.90 -18.21
C ASN A 143 0.24 4.66 -18.45
N LYS A 144 -0.60 4.74 -19.49
CA LYS A 144 -1.48 3.66 -19.93
C LYS A 144 -0.70 2.55 -20.61
#